data_AF-A0AAD7SQI0-F1
#
_entry.id   AF-A0AAD7SQI0-F1
#
_cell.length_a   1.000
_cell.length_b   1.000
_cell.length_c   1.000
_cell.angle_alpha   90.00
_cell.angle_beta   90.00
_cell.angle_gamma   90.00
#
_symmetry.space_group_name_H-M   'P 1'
#
loop_
_entity.id
_entity.type
_entity.pdbx_description
1 polymer ?
#
loop_
_entity_poly.entity_id
_entity_poly.type
_entity_poly.pdbx_seq_one_letter_code
_entity_poly.pdbx_strand_id
1 'polypeptide(L)'
;MGGRCLAQVCHLCREEQRFVQNTFRIYRFSDSSTATGDTMTSMDICIKSKKQVDDFCKQLTKEAESLVSKFFPQKIEEMEKLLQASFCVEDLSTLRAPLDIPIPDPAKEELKRKKKEEKEAKEGKEDKEKDGKEDEEEGPTCGPIACNERVQRLLKETKVHIQTLKEKLNTVSMWVQLQVPNIEDGNNFGVAVQEKVFELLTNTRTKIEGFQTQISKYYSERGDAVAKASKQSHVGDYRHLVHELDENQYCELRIVVLEIRNTYAVLYDIISKNHDKIQRPRGDCKALIY
;
A
#
# COMPACT_ATOMS: atom_id res chain seq x y z
N MET A 1 6.83 -17.89 -1.99
CA MET A 1 7.97 -17.23 -1.30
C MET A 1 7.81 -15.71 -1.07
N GLY A 2 6.73 -15.04 -1.51
CA GLY A 2 6.58 -13.57 -1.36
C GLY A 2 6.09 -13.05 0.02
N GLY A 3 5.50 -13.89 0.87
CA GLY A 3 4.83 -13.44 2.10
C GLY A 3 5.76 -13.02 3.25
N ARG A 4 6.97 -13.59 3.36
CA ARG A 4 7.88 -13.30 4.49
C ARG A 4 8.52 -11.91 4.39
N CYS A 5 8.75 -11.42 3.17
CA CYS A 5 9.38 -10.11 2.94
C CYS A 5 8.40 -8.95 3.28
N LEU A 6 7.11 -9.10 2.93
CA LEU A 6 6.06 -8.12 3.24
C LEU A 6 5.79 -7.98 4.74
N ALA A 7 5.80 -9.10 5.49
CA ALA A 7 5.60 -9.07 6.95
C ALA A 7 6.73 -8.33 7.68
N GLN A 8 7.98 -8.50 7.22
CA GLN A 8 9.15 -7.90 7.86
C GLN A 8 9.25 -6.39 7.64
N VAL A 9 8.85 -5.91 6.44
CA VAL A 9 8.74 -4.47 6.14
C VAL A 9 7.62 -3.82 6.98
N CYS A 10 6.50 -4.51 7.16
CA CYS A 10 5.38 -4.00 7.98
C CYS A 10 5.72 -3.97 9.48
N HIS A 11 6.58 -4.88 9.96
CA HIS A 11 7.07 -4.88 11.34
C HIS A 11 8.02 -3.71 11.63
N LEU A 12 9.02 -3.49 10.77
CA LEU A 12 9.97 -2.38 10.91
C LEU A 12 9.25 -1.01 10.87
N CYS A 13 8.24 -0.87 10.01
CA CYS A 13 7.39 0.31 9.95
C CYS A 13 6.61 0.53 11.27
N ARG A 14 6.04 -0.53 11.87
CA ARG A 14 5.33 -0.44 13.16
C ARG A 14 6.26 -0.14 14.34
N GLU A 15 7.50 -0.63 14.32
CA GLU A 15 8.47 -0.34 15.39
C GLU A 15 9.01 1.09 15.29
N GLU A 16 9.28 1.57 14.08
CA GLU A 16 9.61 2.98 13.80
C GLU A 16 8.45 3.89 14.25
N GLN A 17 7.20 3.53 13.92
CA GLN A 17 6.00 4.24 14.38
C GLN A 17 5.84 4.25 15.91
N ARG A 18 6.09 3.12 16.60
CA ARG A 18 6.04 3.06 18.08
C ARG A 18 7.12 3.91 18.71
N PHE A 19 8.34 3.87 18.19
CA PHE A 19 9.45 4.64 18.73
C PHE A 19 9.17 6.14 18.65
N VAL A 20 8.64 6.61 17.51
CA VAL A 20 8.36 8.04 17.31
C VAL A 20 7.11 8.50 18.04
N GLN A 21 6.03 7.71 18.07
CA GLN A 21 4.88 8.00 18.92
C GLN A 21 5.27 8.05 20.41
N ASN A 22 6.22 7.22 20.85
CA ASN A 22 6.75 7.31 22.20
C ASN A 22 7.60 8.57 22.41
N THR A 23 8.38 9.02 21.42
CA THR A 23 9.11 10.31 21.49
C THR A 23 8.15 11.48 21.69
N PHE A 24 7.07 11.56 20.92
CA PHE A 24 6.06 12.62 21.09
C PHE A 24 5.23 12.46 22.37
N ARG A 25 5.01 11.22 22.84
CA ARG A 25 4.29 10.95 24.10
C ARG A 25 5.05 11.41 25.35
N ILE A 26 6.39 11.45 25.31
CA ILE A 26 7.20 12.00 26.41
C ILE A 26 6.90 13.50 26.61
N TYR A 27 6.63 14.25 25.54
CA TYR A 27 6.22 15.67 25.62
C TYR A 27 4.85 15.91 26.28
N ARG A 28 4.02 14.86 26.47
CA ARG A 28 2.74 14.94 27.19
C ARG A 28 2.81 14.57 28.66
N PHE A 29 3.89 13.93 29.11
CA PHE A 29 3.98 13.32 30.44
C PHE A 29 4.96 14.02 31.39
N SER A 30 5.49 15.20 31.04
CA SER A 30 6.28 16.03 31.96
C SER A 30 5.41 16.78 32.99
N ASP A 31 4.42 16.08 33.56
CA ASP A 31 3.79 16.45 34.83
C ASP A 31 4.05 15.30 35.81
N SER A 32 4.80 15.61 36.86
CA SER A 32 5.21 14.77 38.00
C SER A 32 6.34 13.75 37.78
N SER A 33 7.56 14.11 38.18
CA SER A 33 8.30 13.47 39.28
C SER A 33 9.76 13.93 39.36
N THR A 34 10.16 14.32 40.58
CA THR A 34 11.54 14.57 41.01
C THR A 34 12.27 13.25 41.30
N ALA A 35 13.46 13.03 40.73
CA ALA A 35 14.50 12.17 41.33
C ALA A 35 15.89 12.30 40.66
N THR A 36 16.84 12.77 41.47
CA THR A 36 18.25 12.35 41.65
C THR A 36 19.10 11.84 40.48
N GLY A 37 20.09 12.67 40.13
CA GLY A 37 21.53 12.38 40.12
C GLY A 37 22.01 11.03 39.59
N ASP A 38 22.53 11.05 38.36
CA ASP A 38 23.57 10.15 37.88
C ASP A 38 24.55 10.92 36.99
N THR A 39 25.84 10.69 37.20
CA THR A 39 26.96 11.28 36.45
C THR A 39 26.88 10.88 34.98
N MET A 40 26.43 11.80 34.12
CA MET A 40 26.46 11.65 32.67
C MET A 40 27.90 11.61 32.17
N THR A 41 28.35 10.45 31.66
CA THR A 41 29.45 10.38 30.71
C THR A 41 29.10 11.21 29.49
N SER A 42 29.76 12.36 29.31
CA SER A 42 29.61 13.20 28.13
C SER A 42 29.94 12.40 26.88
N MET A 43 28.95 12.22 25.99
CA MET A 43 29.19 11.59 24.69
C MET A 43 29.91 12.60 23.79
N ASP A 44 31.21 12.39 23.56
CA ASP A 44 32.01 13.27 22.70
C ASP A 44 31.68 13.04 21.21
N ILE A 45 30.75 13.85 20.69
CA ILE A 45 30.41 13.86 19.27
C ILE A 45 31.50 14.63 18.50
N CYS A 46 32.20 13.93 17.60
CA CYS A 46 33.20 14.56 16.74
C CYS A 46 32.59 15.68 15.87
N ILE A 47 33.27 16.83 15.79
CA ILE A 47 32.85 18.01 15.01
C ILE A 47 32.57 17.65 13.54
N LYS A 48 33.36 16.75 12.95
CA LYS A 48 33.16 16.27 11.58
C LYS A 48 31.81 15.57 11.42
N SER A 49 31.46 14.69 12.36
CA SER A 49 30.19 13.95 12.35
C SER A 49 29.00 14.88 12.52
N LYS A 50 29.10 15.87 13.43
CA LYS A 50 28.07 16.90 13.62
C LYS A 50 27.83 17.69 12.33
N LYS A 51 28.90 18.17 11.69
CA LYS A 51 28.80 18.90 10.42
C LYS A 51 28.12 18.07 9.32
N GLN A 52 28.45 16.78 9.20
CA GLN A 52 27.84 15.90 8.21
C GLN A 52 26.32 15.77 8.40
N VAL A 53 25.86 15.63 9.65
CA VAL A 53 24.43 15.55 9.96
C VAL A 53 23.75 16.89 9.73
N ASP A 54 24.37 18.01 10.12
CA ASP A 54 23.83 19.35 9.90
C ASP A 54 23.65 19.65 8.40
N ASP A 55 24.62 19.26 7.56
CA ASP A 55 24.56 19.43 6.11
C ASP A 55 23.46 18.54 5.50
N PHE A 56 23.30 17.31 6.00
CA PHE A 56 22.18 16.44 5.61
C PHE A 56 20.82 17.07 5.97
N CYS A 57 20.65 17.58 7.19
CA CYS A 57 19.42 18.25 7.62
C CYS A 57 19.08 19.45 6.73
N LYS A 58 20.08 20.28 6.39
CA LYS A 58 19.87 21.43 5.48
C LYS A 58 19.42 20.98 4.08
N GLN A 59 20.02 19.91 3.56
CA GLN A 59 19.64 19.38 2.25
C GLN A 59 18.22 18.80 2.28
N LEU A 60 17.89 18.05 3.33
CA LEU A 60 16.57 17.47 3.53
C LEU A 60 15.49 18.55 3.66
N THR A 61 15.75 19.63 4.40
CA THR A 61 14.82 20.77 4.50
C THR A 61 14.54 21.37 3.12
N LYS A 62 15.59 21.66 2.33
CA LYS A 62 15.42 22.18 0.97
C LYS A 62 14.60 21.25 0.08
N GLU A 63 14.85 19.94 0.18
CA GLU A 63 14.10 18.95 -0.59
C GLU A 63 12.63 18.90 -0.17
N ALA A 64 12.35 18.82 1.13
CA ALA A 64 10.99 18.79 1.66
C ALA A 64 10.18 20.05 1.30
N GLU A 65 10.79 21.23 1.42
CA GLU A 65 10.15 22.48 1.00
C GLU A 65 9.88 22.53 -0.50
N SER A 66 10.81 22.04 -1.32
CA SER A 66 10.61 21.92 -2.77
C SER A 66 9.49 20.93 -3.11
N LEU A 67 9.38 19.83 -2.36
CA LEU A 67 8.30 18.87 -2.53
C LEU A 67 6.94 19.51 -2.24
N VAL A 68 6.81 20.19 -1.11
CA VAL A 68 5.55 20.82 -0.73
C VAL A 68 5.22 21.97 -1.67
N SER A 69 6.15 22.90 -1.92
CA SER A 69 5.86 24.11 -2.69
C SER A 69 5.64 23.90 -4.19
N LYS A 70 6.24 22.85 -4.79
CA LYS A 70 6.21 22.63 -6.24
C LYS A 70 5.68 21.26 -6.63
N PHE A 71 6.26 20.20 -6.06
CA PHE A 71 5.96 18.83 -6.50
C PHE A 71 4.52 18.42 -6.16
N PHE A 72 4.02 18.74 -4.96
CA PHE A 72 2.66 18.37 -4.54
C PHE A 72 1.59 19.02 -5.43
N PRO A 73 1.60 20.35 -5.68
CA PRO A 73 0.69 20.96 -6.64
C PRO A 73 0.73 20.31 -8.04
N GLN A 74 1.94 20.05 -8.56
CA GLN A 74 2.10 19.39 -9.86
C GLN A 74 1.49 17.99 -9.88
N LYS A 75 1.68 17.22 -8.80
CA LYS A 75 1.09 15.87 -8.69
C LYS A 75 -0.43 15.90 -8.56
N ILE A 76 -1.02 16.91 -7.94
CA ILE A 76 -2.48 17.05 -7.90
C ILE A 76 -3.04 17.17 -9.32
N GLU A 77 -2.45 18.05 -10.15
CA GLU A 77 -2.85 18.21 -11.56
C GLU A 77 -2.59 16.95 -12.40
N GLU A 78 -1.45 16.29 -12.18
CA GLU A 78 -1.10 15.05 -12.87
C GLU A 78 -2.13 13.94 -12.58
N MET A 79 -2.55 13.79 -11.32
CA MET A 79 -3.55 12.78 -10.94
C MET A 79 -4.92 13.12 -11.49
N GLU A 80 -5.29 14.41 -11.56
CA GLU A 80 -6.53 14.84 -12.21
C GLU A 80 -6.54 14.49 -13.70
N LYS A 81 -5.45 14.75 -14.41
CA LYS A 81 -5.29 14.37 -15.83
C LYS A 81 -5.38 12.86 -16.02
N LEU A 82 -4.74 12.09 -15.13
CA LEU A 82 -4.80 10.62 -15.16
C LEU A 82 -6.24 10.12 -14.97
N LEU A 83 -6.99 10.71 -14.03
CA LEU A 83 -8.38 10.34 -13.80
C LEU A 83 -9.25 10.58 -15.04
N GLN A 84 -9.06 11.73 -15.70
CA GLN A 84 -9.81 12.10 -16.89
C GLN A 84 -9.42 11.25 -18.12
N ALA A 85 -8.15 10.86 -18.25
CA ALA A 85 -7.68 10.10 -19.41
C ALA A 85 -7.89 8.58 -19.29
N SER A 86 -7.67 8.01 -18.10
CA SER A 86 -7.59 6.55 -17.90
C SER A 86 -8.73 6.00 -17.01
N PHE A 87 -9.37 6.84 -16.20
CA PHE A 87 -10.40 6.43 -15.23
C PHE A 87 -11.78 7.08 -15.46
N CYS A 88 -12.18 7.18 -16.72
CA CYS A 88 -13.43 7.78 -17.18
C CYS A 88 -14.41 6.78 -17.83
N VAL A 89 -14.39 5.51 -17.40
CA VAL A 89 -15.27 4.47 -17.97
C VAL A 89 -16.66 4.57 -17.36
N GLU A 90 -17.67 4.80 -18.20
CA GLU A 90 -19.08 4.83 -17.78
C GLU A 90 -19.68 3.42 -17.71
N ASP A 91 -19.40 2.59 -18.73
CA ASP A 91 -19.85 1.20 -18.81
C ASP A 91 -18.73 0.23 -18.46
N LEU A 92 -18.81 -0.34 -17.24
CA LEU A 92 -17.84 -1.28 -16.70
C LEU A 92 -17.81 -2.60 -17.48
N SER A 93 -18.88 -2.96 -18.20
CA SER A 93 -18.90 -4.19 -19.01
C SER A 93 -17.85 -4.18 -20.11
N THR A 94 -17.41 -2.99 -20.54
CA THR A 94 -16.29 -2.80 -21.50
C THR A 94 -14.92 -3.21 -20.94
N LEU A 95 -14.83 -3.50 -19.64
CA LEU A 95 -13.63 -4.00 -18.99
C LEU A 95 -13.52 -5.53 -19.06
N ARG A 96 -14.59 -6.24 -19.45
CA ARG A 96 -14.61 -7.72 -19.42
C ARG A 96 -13.60 -8.29 -20.41
N ALA A 97 -12.60 -8.98 -19.89
CA ALA A 97 -11.63 -9.72 -20.70
C ALA A 97 -12.26 -11.02 -21.25
N PRO A 98 -11.85 -11.48 -22.45
CA PRO A 98 -12.26 -12.78 -22.97
C PRO A 98 -11.93 -13.92 -21.98
N LEU A 99 -12.86 -14.86 -21.83
CA LEU A 99 -12.72 -16.02 -20.95
C LEU A 99 -13.06 -17.31 -21.70
N ASP A 100 -12.07 -17.83 -22.44
CA ASP A 100 -12.21 -18.96 -23.38
C ASP A 100 -12.22 -20.33 -22.67
N ILE A 101 -13.10 -20.48 -21.68
CA ILE A 101 -13.35 -21.74 -21.01
C ILE A 101 -14.50 -22.46 -21.75
N PRO A 102 -14.34 -23.71 -22.21
CA PRO A 102 -15.41 -24.45 -22.87
C PRO A 102 -16.65 -24.59 -21.96
N ILE A 103 -17.85 -24.35 -22.50
CA ILE A 103 -19.11 -24.55 -21.77
C ILE A 103 -19.52 -26.02 -21.93
N PRO A 104 -19.73 -26.78 -20.83
CA PRO A 104 -20.18 -28.16 -20.92
C PRO A 104 -21.54 -28.27 -21.60
N ASP A 105 -21.64 -29.16 -22.58
CA ASP A 105 -22.91 -29.52 -23.19
C ASP A 105 -23.51 -30.69 -22.39
N PRO A 106 -24.70 -30.52 -21.76
CA PRO A 106 -25.32 -31.55 -20.93
C PRO A 106 -25.46 -32.89 -21.67
N ALA A 107 -25.79 -32.86 -22.97
CA ALA A 107 -25.97 -34.08 -23.76
C ALA A 107 -24.63 -34.81 -23.99
N LYS A 108 -23.54 -34.06 -24.21
CA LYS A 108 -22.20 -34.65 -24.40
C LYS A 108 -21.61 -35.19 -23.10
N GLU A 109 -21.85 -34.50 -21.99
CA GLU A 109 -21.40 -34.95 -20.66
C GLU A 109 -22.18 -36.18 -20.17
N GLU A 110 -23.50 -36.23 -20.40
CA GLU A 110 -24.32 -37.41 -20.17
C GLU A 110 -23.81 -38.62 -20.99
N LEU A 111 -23.44 -38.39 -22.26
CA LEU A 111 -22.88 -39.43 -23.13
C LEU A 111 -21.50 -39.90 -22.65
N LYS A 112 -20.65 -38.99 -22.18
CA LYS A 112 -19.35 -39.33 -21.58
C LYS A 112 -19.52 -40.13 -20.30
N ARG A 113 -20.45 -39.75 -19.43
CA ARG A 113 -20.80 -40.49 -18.20
C ARG A 113 -21.23 -41.91 -18.53
N LYS A 114 -22.19 -42.09 -19.44
CA LYS A 114 -22.65 -43.42 -19.89
C LYS A 114 -21.52 -44.26 -20.48
N LYS A 115 -20.63 -43.66 -21.29
CA LYS A 115 -19.45 -44.35 -21.84
C LYS A 115 -18.42 -44.74 -20.76
N LYS A 116 -18.29 -43.94 -19.71
CA LYS A 116 -17.40 -44.23 -18.58
C LYS A 116 -17.96 -45.36 -17.72
N GLU A 117 -19.26 -45.30 -17.40
CA GLU A 117 -19.99 -46.37 -16.70
C GLU A 117 -19.95 -47.69 -17.49
N GLU A 118 -20.12 -47.67 -18.82
CA GLU A 118 -19.99 -48.86 -19.67
C GLU A 118 -18.56 -49.43 -19.71
N LYS A 119 -17.52 -48.58 -19.64
CA LYS A 119 -16.12 -49.04 -19.57
C LYS A 119 -15.80 -49.65 -18.21
N GLU A 120 -16.20 -48.99 -17.13
CA GLU A 120 -16.02 -49.48 -15.75
C GLU A 120 -16.79 -50.80 -15.52
N ALA A 121 -17.98 -50.95 -16.10
CA ALA A 121 -18.74 -52.20 -16.09
C ALA A 121 -18.09 -53.33 -16.91
N LYS A 122 -17.29 -53.00 -17.94
CA LYS A 122 -16.54 -53.98 -18.77
C LYS A 122 -15.19 -54.37 -18.17
N GLU A 123 -14.54 -53.47 -17.42
CA GLU A 123 -13.27 -53.71 -16.74
C GLU A 123 -13.41 -54.40 -15.37
N GLY A 124 -14.64 -54.54 -14.84
CA GLY A 124 -14.95 -55.22 -13.57
C GLY A 124 -14.77 -56.75 -13.54
N LYS A 125 -13.86 -57.31 -14.35
CA LYS A 125 -13.61 -58.76 -14.40
C LYS A 125 -12.13 -59.15 -14.53
N GLU A 126 -11.18 -58.37 -14.02
CA GLU A 126 -9.85 -58.90 -13.67
C GLU A 126 -9.17 -57.98 -12.64
N ASP A 127 -8.90 -58.57 -11.47
CA ASP A 127 -8.03 -58.16 -10.36
C ASP A 127 -8.23 -56.83 -9.60
N LYS A 128 -8.85 -56.99 -8.42
CA LYS A 128 -8.60 -56.19 -7.22
C LYS A 128 -7.15 -56.43 -6.77
N GLU A 129 -6.28 -55.42 -6.92
CA GLU A 129 -5.32 -54.95 -5.91
C GLU A 129 -4.29 -54.01 -6.57
N LYS A 130 -4.51 -52.70 -6.42
CA LYS A 130 -3.46 -51.70 -6.13
C LYS A 130 -4.11 -50.38 -5.79
N ASP A 131 -4.29 -50.19 -4.48
CA ASP A 131 -4.44 -48.89 -3.84
C ASP A 131 -3.23 -48.01 -4.18
N GLY A 132 -3.51 -46.77 -4.54
CA GLY A 132 -2.52 -45.80 -5.02
C GLY A 132 -3.00 -45.05 -6.26
N LYS A 133 -4.29 -44.69 -6.31
CA LYS A 133 -4.78 -43.68 -7.26
C LYS A 133 -4.26 -42.34 -6.76
N GLU A 134 -3.03 -42.00 -7.15
CA GLU A 134 -2.66 -40.61 -7.30
C GLU A 134 -3.74 -40.01 -8.21
N ASP A 135 -4.51 -39.06 -7.69
CA ASP A 135 -5.36 -38.20 -8.50
C ASP A 135 -4.43 -37.53 -9.52
N GLU A 136 -4.23 -38.18 -10.68
CA GLU A 136 -3.74 -37.52 -11.87
C GLU A 136 -4.75 -36.41 -12.13
N GLU A 137 -4.43 -35.20 -11.65
CA GLU A 137 -5.15 -33.97 -11.95
C GLU A 137 -5.33 -33.96 -13.47
N GLU A 138 -6.52 -34.33 -13.95
CA GLU A 138 -6.92 -34.17 -15.35
C GLU A 138 -6.53 -32.74 -15.72
N GLY A 139 -5.59 -32.61 -16.66
CA GLY A 139 -5.04 -31.32 -17.05
C GLY A 139 -6.15 -30.33 -17.39
N PRO A 140 -5.91 -29.01 -17.24
CA PRO A 140 -6.95 -28.01 -17.40
C PRO A 140 -7.69 -28.19 -18.72
N THR A 141 -9.02 -28.27 -18.64
CA THR A 141 -9.91 -28.50 -19.80
C THR A 141 -9.93 -27.32 -20.80
N CYS A 142 -9.17 -26.26 -20.53
CA CYS A 142 -9.09 -25.04 -21.32
C CYS A 142 -7.64 -24.65 -21.63
N GLY A 143 -7.47 -23.86 -22.70
CA GLY A 143 -6.19 -23.24 -23.03
C GLY A 143 -5.74 -22.18 -22.02
N PRO A 144 -4.58 -21.53 -22.24
CA PRO A 144 -4.08 -20.49 -21.34
C PRO A 144 -5.04 -19.29 -21.30
N ILE A 145 -5.40 -18.87 -20.08
CA ILE A 145 -6.28 -17.71 -19.85
C ILE A 145 -5.42 -16.50 -19.49
N ALA A 146 -5.49 -15.45 -20.30
CA ALA A 146 -4.71 -14.24 -20.11
C ALA A 146 -5.20 -13.38 -18.92
N CYS A 147 -4.31 -12.50 -18.46
CA CYS A 147 -4.68 -11.42 -17.57
C CYS A 147 -5.55 -10.39 -18.30
N ASN A 148 -6.38 -9.65 -17.56
CA ASN A 148 -7.08 -8.49 -18.10
C ASN A 148 -6.08 -7.38 -18.45
N GLU A 149 -5.81 -7.17 -19.74
CA GLU A 149 -4.79 -6.22 -20.20
C GLU A 149 -5.09 -4.78 -19.79
N ARG A 150 -6.37 -4.38 -19.81
CA ARG A 150 -6.77 -3.01 -19.48
C ARG A 150 -6.54 -2.72 -18.00
N VAL A 151 -7.01 -3.61 -17.13
CA VAL A 151 -6.74 -3.53 -15.68
C VAL A 151 -5.24 -3.63 -15.41
N GLN A 152 -4.51 -4.48 -16.12
CA GLN A 152 -3.06 -4.62 -15.95
C GLN A 152 -2.28 -3.35 -16.32
N ARG A 153 -2.68 -2.63 -17.37
CA ARG A 153 -2.08 -1.32 -17.72
C ARG A 153 -2.32 -0.30 -16.61
N LEU A 154 -3.56 -0.17 -16.14
CA LEU A 154 -3.91 0.74 -15.04
C LEU A 154 -3.14 0.38 -13.76
N LEU A 155 -3.05 -0.91 -13.42
CA LEU A 155 -2.25 -1.38 -12.29
C LEU A 155 -0.78 -0.94 -12.38
N LYS A 156 -0.16 -1.06 -13.56
CA LYS A 156 1.24 -0.65 -13.76
C LYS A 156 1.41 0.85 -13.56
N GLU A 157 0.51 1.65 -14.11
CA GLU A 157 0.52 3.11 -13.98
C GLU A 157 0.30 3.55 -12.53
N THR A 158 -0.78 3.07 -11.88
CA THR A 158 -1.09 3.40 -10.48
C THR A 158 0.04 2.99 -9.51
N LYS A 159 0.71 1.86 -9.73
CA LYS A 159 1.85 1.42 -8.90
C LYS A 159 2.99 2.45 -8.84
N VAL A 160 3.29 3.11 -9.96
CA VAL A 160 4.35 4.12 -10.02
C VAL A 160 3.99 5.31 -9.13
N HIS A 161 2.72 5.73 -9.14
CA HIS A 161 2.26 6.83 -8.30
C HIS A 161 2.22 6.47 -6.81
N ILE A 162 1.80 5.24 -6.45
CA ILE A 162 1.87 4.73 -5.08
C ILE A 162 3.32 4.78 -4.57
N GLN A 163 4.26 4.24 -5.35
CA GLN A 163 5.67 4.21 -4.95
C GLN A 163 6.26 5.60 -4.80
N THR A 164 5.97 6.49 -5.75
CA THR A 164 6.42 7.89 -5.70
C THR A 164 5.90 8.60 -4.45
N LEU A 165 4.60 8.48 -4.16
CA LEU A 165 4.00 9.08 -2.98
C LEU A 165 4.64 8.54 -1.70
N LYS A 166 4.88 7.23 -1.62
CA LYS A 166 5.52 6.59 -0.46
C LYS A 166 6.92 7.16 -0.18
N GLU A 167 7.74 7.31 -1.23
CA GLU A 167 9.07 7.90 -1.10
C GLU A 167 9.02 9.36 -0.66
N LYS A 168 8.15 10.17 -1.27
CA LYS A 168 8.06 11.60 -0.92
C LYS A 168 7.49 11.81 0.48
N LEU A 169 6.55 10.97 0.89
CA LEU A 169 6.03 10.96 2.25
C LEU A 169 7.10 10.59 3.28
N ASN A 170 8.00 9.67 2.95
CA ASN A 170 9.14 9.32 3.80
C ASN A 170 10.10 10.50 3.98
N THR A 171 10.44 11.20 2.88
CA THR A 171 11.28 12.41 2.93
C THR A 171 10.66 13.49 3.85
N VAL A 172 9.38 13.79 3.68
CA VAL A 172 8.68 14.81 4.50
C VAL A 172 8.54 14.37 5.95
N SER A 173 8.24 13.09 6.22
CA SER A 173 8.19 12.54 7.58
C SER A 173 9.53 12.70 8.30
N MET A 174 10.63 12.32 7.63
CA MET A 174 11.97 12.46 8.20
C MET A 174 12.33 13.93 8.46
N TRP A 175 11.95 14.82 7.53
CA TRP A 175 12.16 16.26 7.72
C TRP A 175 11.46 16.78 8.98
N VAL A 176 10.16 16.50 9.15
CA VAL A 176 9.38 16.92 10.33
C VAL A 176 9.99 16.35 11.61
N GLN A 177 10.38 15.07 11.59
CA GLN A 177 10.98 14.41 12.75
C GLN A 177 12.30 15.07 13.19
N LEU A 178 13.14 15.48 12.24
CA LEU A 178 14.40 16.17 12.53
C LEU A 178 14.23 17.64 12.94
N GLN A 179 13.03 18.21 12.81
CA GLN A 179 12.71 19.54 13.36
C GLN A 179 12.27 19.51 14.82
N VAL A 180 12.07 18.33 15.41
CA VAL A 180 11.66 18.22 16.82
C VAL A 180 12.83 18.69 17.70
N PRO A 181 12.64 19.69 18.59
CA PRO A 181 13.70 20.25 19.42
C PRO A 181 14.03 19.33 20.60
N ASN A 182 14.89 19.78 21.52
CA ASN A 182 15.13 19.08 22.78
C ASN A 182 13.87 19.07 23.66
N ILE A 183 13.67 18.02 24.45
CA ILE A 183 12.54 17.93 25.40
C ILE A 183 12.71 18.96 26.51
N GLU A 184 11.66 19.73 26.81
CA GLU A 184 11.61 20.72 27.89
C GLU A 184 10.22 20.66 28.57
N ASP A 185 10.13 21.08 29.83
CA ASP A 185 8.87 21.03 30.61
C ASP A 185 7.82 22.04 30.13
N GLY A 186 8.20 23.07 29.37
CA GLY A 186 7.32 24.15 28.92
C GLY A 186 7.56 24.59 27.47
N ASN A 187 6.70 25.48 26.96
CA ASN A 187 6.76 25.99 25.58
C ASN A 187 6.66 24.90 24.49
N ASN A 188 5.81 23.89 24.73
CA ASN A 188 5.66 22.73 23.84
C ASN A 188 4.52 22.85 22.81
N PHE A 189 3.88 24.02 22.66
CA PHE A 189 2.78 24.20 21.70
C PHE A 189 3.20 23.89 20.26
N GLY A 190 4.34 24.44 19.79
CA GLY A 190 4.82 24.13 18.44
C GLY A 190 5.22 22.67 18.27
N VAL A 191 5.70 22.02 19.33
CA VAL A 191 6.00 20.58 19.31
C VAL A 191 4.71 19.77 19.18
N ALA A 192 3.62 20.17 19.84
CA ALA A 192 2.30 19.54 19.67
C ALA A 192 1.75 19.73 18.24
N VAL A 193 2.03 20.86 17.59
CA VAL A 193 1.72 21.06 16.16
C VAL A 193 2.53 20.08 15.29
N GLN A 194 3.83 19.93 15.54
CA GLN A 194 4.68 18.94 14.85
C GLN A 194 4.15 17.51 15.05
N GLU A 195 3.78 17.14 16.28
CA GLU A 195 3.17 15.84 16.61
C GLU A 195 1.93 15.60 15.74
N LYS A 196 1.04 16.60 15.65
CA LYS A 196 -0.22 16.45 14.92
C LYS A 196 -0.02 16.27 13.42
N VAL A 197 0.93 17.01 12.84
CA VAL A 197 1.31 16.86 11.42
C VAL A 197 1.95 15.49 11.19
N PHE A 198 2.84 15.06 12.09
CA PHE A 198 3.51 13.76 12.00
C PHE A 198 2.54 12.58 12.14
N GLU A 199 1.53 12.68 13.00
CA GLU A 199 0.45 11.70 13.14
C GLU A 199 -0.27 11.49 11.79
N LEU A 200 -0.61 12.58 11.10
CA LEU A 200 -1.26 12.51 9.79
C LEU A 200 -0.34 11.87 8.73
N LEU A 201 0.94 12.23 8.70
CA LEU A 201 1.93 11.62 7.80
C LEU A 201 2.02 10.10 8.02
N THR A 202 2.05 9.70 9.30
CA THR A 202 2.09 8.29 9.71
C THR A 202 0.84 7.52 9.29
N ASN A 203 -0.35 8.07 9.57
CA ASN A 203 -1.62 7.45 9.18
C ASN A 203 -1.72 7.32 7.65
N THR A 204 -1.23 8.32 6.92
CA THR A 204 -1.18 8.30 5.45
C THR A 204 -0.25 7.20 4.94
N ARG A 205 0.92 7.00 5.55
CA ARG A 205 1.87 5.93 5.18
C ARG A 205 1.20 4.55 5.28
N THR A 206 0.50 4.29 6.38
CA THR A 206 -0.24 3.04 6.59
C THR A 206 -1.33 2.82 5.53
N LYS A 207 -2.07 3.88 5.15
CA LYS A 207 -3.08 3.78 4.07
C LYS A 207 -2.45 3.39 2.73
N ILE A 208 -1.34 4.02 2.36
CA ILE A 208 -0.64 3.76 1.09
C ILE A 208 -0.11 2.33 1.03
N GLU A 209 0.38 1.78 2.15
CA GLU A 209 0.78 0.37 2.25
C GLU A 209 -0.40 -0.59 1.98
N GLY A 210 -1.61 -0.22 2.41
CA GLY A 210 -2.84 -0.95 2.11
C GLY A 210 -3.17 -1.02 0.61
N PHE A 211 -2.91 0.05 -0.14
CA PHE A 211 -3.12 0.02 -1.60
C PHE A 211 -2.21 -1.00 -2.29
N GLN A 212 -0.98 -1.16 -1.80
CA GLN A 212 -0.03 -2.11 -2.36
C GLN A 212 -0.44 -3.57 -2.11
N THR A 213 -1.01 -3.88 -0.94
CA THR A 213 -1.50 -5.24 -0.63
C THR A 213 -2.73 -5.59 -1.45
N GLN A 214 -3.65 -4.65 -1.66
CA GLN A 214 -4.85 -4.85 -2.47
C GLN A 214 -4.52 -5.26 -3.92
N ILE A 215 -3.46 -4.70 -4.51
CA ILE A 215 -3.02 -5.08 -5.86
C ILE A 215 -2.59 -6.55 -5.92
N SER A 216 -1.88 -7.03 -4.89
CA SER A 216 -1.45 -8.43 -4.85
C SER A 216 -2.63 -9.37 -4.65
N LYS A 217 -3.61 -8.94 -3.85
CA LYS A 217 -4.85 -9.66 -3.58
C LYS A 217 -5.66 -9.89 -4.85
N TYR A 218 -5.80 -8.89 -5.73
CA TYR A 218 -6.48 -9.05 -7.02
C TYR A 218 -5.93 -10.19 -7.87
N TYR A 219 -4.60 -10.27 -8.03
CA TYR A 219 -4.00 -11.36 -8.81
C TYR A 219 -4.29 -12.73 -8.21
N SER A 220 -4.28 -12.85 -6.87
CA SER A 220 -4.60 -14.09 -6.18
C SER A 220 -6.06 -14.46 -6.38
N GLU A 221 -6.99 -13.57 -6.07
CA GLU A 221 -8.44 -13.82 -6.13
C GLU A 221 -8.91 -14.09 -7.55
N ARG A 222 -8.39 -13.33 -8.53
CA ARG A 222 -8.68 -13.57 -9.94
C ARG A 222 -8.12 -14.91 -10.41
N GLY A 223 -6.90 -15.25 -10.00
CA GLY A 223 -6.29 -16.55 -10.30
C GLY A 223 -7.13 -17.71 -9.77
N ASP A 224 -7.58 -17.62 -8.52
CA ASP A 224 -8.44 -18.62 -7.88
C ASP A 224 -9.81 -18.72 -8.57
N ALA A 225 -10.40 -17.59 -8.95
CA ALA A 225 -11.67 -17.57 -9.67
C ALA A 225 -11.55 -18.22 -11.05
N VAL A 226 -10.47 -17.91 -11.79
CA VAL A 226 -10.18 -18.54 -13.10
C VAL A 226 -9.96 -20.04 -12.94
N ALA A 227 -9.19 -20.47 -11.94
CA ALA A 227 -8.93 -21.90 -11.68
C ALA A 227 -10.22 -22.66 -11.32
N LYS A 228 -11.11 -22.05 -10.54
CA LYS A 228 -12.43 -22.64 -10.25
C LYS A 228 -13.31 -22.70 -11.49
N ALA A 229 -13.33 -21.65 -12.30
CA ALA A 229 -14.08 -21.62 -13.55
C ALA A 229 -13.61 -22.69 -14.55
N SER A 230 -12.30 -22.99 -14.61
CA SER A 230 -11.74 -24.02 -15.50
C SER A 230 -11.99 -25.44 -14.98
N LYS A 231 -11.89 -25.66 -13.66
CA LYS A 231 -12.13 -26.98 -13.03
C LYS A 231 -13.62 -27.32 -12.94
N GLN A 232 -14.48 -26.34 -12.71
CA GLN A 232 -15.93 -26.49 -12.53
C GLN A 232 -16.68 -25.72 -13.62
N SER A 233 -16.42 -26.05 -14.87
CA SER A 233 -16.92 -25.32 -16.05
C SER A 233 -18.45 -25.28 -16.20
N HIS A 234 -19.17 -26.15 -15.48
CA HIS A 234 -20.62 -26.17 -15.39
C HIS A 234 -21.20 -25.09 -14.46
N VAL A 235 -20.38 -24.52 -13.56
CA VAL A 235 -20.80 -23.46 -12.63
C VAL A 235 -20.56 -22.10 -13.30
N GLY A 236 -21.63 -21.50 -13.83
CA GLY A 236 -21.58 -20.21 -14.54
C GLY A 236 -21.16 -19.03 -13.66
N ASP A 237 -21.35 -19.11 -12.35
CA ASP A 237 -21.03 -18.03 -11.41
C ASP A 237 -19.52 -17.76 -11.30
N TYR A 238 -18.65 -18.77 -11.47
CA TYR A 238 -17.21 -18.51 -11.45
C TYR A 238 -16.74 -17.69 -12.64
N ARG A 239 -17.41 -17.79 -13.80
CA ARG A 239 -17.11 -16.94 -14.96
C ARG A 239 -17.52 -15.49 -14.68
N HIS A 240 -18.71 -15.31 -14.10
CA HIS A 240 -19.17 -13.99 -13.66
C HIS A 240 -18.22 -13.41 -12.60
N LEU A 241 -17.79 -14.20 -11.62
CA LEU A 241 -16.86 -13.76 -10.59
C LEU A 241 -15.56 -13.22 -11.17
N VAL A 242 -15.00 -13.83 -12.22
CA VAL A 242 -13.80 -13.30 -12.89
C VAL A 242 -14.06 -11.91 -13.46
N HIS A 243 -15.20 -11.68 -14.09
CA HIS A 243 -15.58 -10.38 -14.65
C HIS A 243 -15.87 -9.35 -13.56
N GLU A 244 -16.59 -9.73 -12.50
CA GLU A 244 -16.86 -8.88 -11.34
C GLU A 244 -15.57 -8.44 -10.64
N LEU A 245 -14.58 -9.34 -10.52
CA LEU A 245 -13.26 -8.98 -9.98
C LEU A 245 -12.52 -7.97 -10.86
N ASP A 246 -12.63 -8.08 -12.18
CA ASP A 246 -12.03 -7.12 -13.13
C ASP A 246 -12.69 -5.73 -13.02
N GLU A 247 -14.02 -5.68 -12.97
CA GLU A 247 -14.80 -4.45 -12.81
C GLU A 247 -14.53 -3.78 -11.45
N ASN A 248 -14.56 -4.56 -10.36
CA ASN A 248 -14.24 -4.06 -9.02
C ASN A 248 -12.81 -3.55 -8.93
N GLN A 249 -11.84 -4.24 -9.52
CA GLN A 249 -10.45 -3.80 -9.48
C GLN A 249 -10.24 -2.46 -10.21
N TYR A 250 -10.97 -2.21 -11.30
CA TYR A 250 -10.95 -0.91 -11.95
C TYR A 250 -11.46 0.20 -11.02
N CYS A 251 -12.61 -0.02 -10.38
CA CYS A 251 -13.19 0.93 -9.42
C CYS A 251 -12.24 1.21 -8.25
N GLU A 252 -11.64 0.17 -7.67
CA GLU A 252 -10.65 0.30 -6.61
C GLU A 252 -9.44 1.14 -7.05
N LEU A 253 -8.90 0.89 -8.24
CA LEU A 253 -7.78 1.70 -8.76
C LEU A 253 -8.15 3.16 -8.96
N ARG A 254 -9.37 3.44 -9.41
CA ARG A 254 -9.87 4.80 -9.53
C ARG A 254 -9.91 5.50 -8.16
N ILE A 255 -10.40 4.82 -7.13
CA ILE A 255 -10.39 5.34 -5.76
C ILE A 255 -8.97 5.56 -5.25
N VAL A 256 -8.04 4.64 -5.52
CA VAL A 256 -6.62 4.81 -5.14
C VAL A 256 -6.02 6.07 -5.77
N VAL A 257 -6.27 6.34 -7.06
CA VAL A 257 -5.75 7.56 -7.71
C VAL A 257 -6.38 8.83 -7.12
N LEU A 258 -7.68 8.81 -6.81
CA LEU A 258 -8.35 9.90 -6.09
C LEU A 258 -7.72 10.14 -4.72
N GLU A 259 -7.46 9.07 -3.96
CA GLU A 259 -6.83 9.16 -2.64
C GLU A 259 -5.40 9.67 -2.71
N ILE A 260 -4.62 9.30 -3.74
CA ILE A 260 -3.28 9.85 -3.97
C ILE A 260 -3.37 11.37 -4.21
N ARG A 261 -4.28 11.83 -5.10
CA ARG A 261 -4.52 13.26 -5.37
C ARG A 261 -4.90 14.00 -4.09
N ASN A 262 -5.88 13.48 -3.36
CA ASN A 262 -6.39 14.07 -2.13
C ASN A 262 -5.30 14.12 -1.05
N THR A 263 -4.46 13.08 -0.97
CA THR A 263 -3.32 13.04 -0.04
C THR A 263 -2.34 14.17 -0.31
N TYR A 264 -1.93 14.39 -1.57
CA TYR A 264 -1.04 15.52 -1.89
C TYR A 264 -1.66 16.87 -1.50
N ALA A 265 -2.97 17.06 -1.74
CA ALA A 265 -3.67 18.29 -1.38
C ALA A 265 -3.73 18.50 0.15
N VAL A 266 -4.09 17.47 0.91
CA VAL A 266 -4.17 17.52 2.37
C VAL A 266 -2.80 17.77 2.99
N LEU A 267 -1.76 17.08 2.51
CA LEU A 267 -0.40 17.28 3.00
C LEU A 267 0.13 18.67 2.66
N TYR A 268 -0.13 19.16 1.45
CA TYR A 268 0.20 20.53 1.08
C TYR A 268 -0.44 21.54 2.03
N ASP A 269 -1.75 21.42 2.26
CA ASP A 269 -2.54 22.35 3.05
C ASP A 269 -2.06 22.40 4.52
N ILE A 270 -1.97 21.24 5.16
CA ILE A 270 -1.59 21.16 6.58
C ILE A 270 -0.14 21.60 6.82
N ILE A 271 0.79 21.24 5.93
CA ILE A 271 2.20 21.62 6.09
C ILE A 271 2.36 23.11 5.84
N SER A 272 1.74 23.65 4.78
CA SER A 272 1.86 25.07 4.44
C SER A 272 1.27 25.96 5.52
N LYS A 273 0.10 25.60 6.07
CA LYS A 273 -0.54 26.36 7.17
C LYS A 273 0.26 26.36 8.46
N ASN A 274 1.06 25.31 8.70
CA ASN A 274 1.79 25.12 9.95
C ASN A 274 3.32 25.24 9.78
N HIS A 275 3.81 25.69 8.62
CA HIS A 275 5.22 25.66 8.25
C HIS A 275 6.12 26.35 9.29
N ASP A 276 5.73 27.54 9.76
CA ASP A 276 6.47 28.27 10.78
C ASP A 276 6.65 27.47 12.08
N LYS A 277 5.60 26.76 12.52
CA LYS A 277 5.64 25.95 13.74
C LYS A 277 6.33 24.60 13.52
N ILE A 278 6.33 24.09 12.29
CA ILE A 278 7.10 22.90 11.94
C ILE A 278 8.59 23.20 11.96
N GLN A 279 9.05 24.33 11.42
CA GLN A 279 10.48 24.69 11.43
C GLN A 279 10.96 25.27 12.75
N ARG A 280 10.14 26.10 13.39
CA ARG A 280 10.50 26.87 14.59
C ARG A 280 9.43 26.69 15.66
N PRO A 281 9.31 25.48 16.25
CA PRO A 281 8.24 25.17 17.20
C PRO A 281 8.25 26.08 18.44
N ARG A 282 9.42 26.56 18.86
CA ARG A 282 9.60 27.47 20.01
C ARG A 282 9.76 28.95 19.61
N GLY A 283 9.64 29.28 18.32
CA GLY A 283 9.96 30.59 17.77
C GLY A 283 11.47 30.87 17.76
N ASP A 284 11.84 32.07 17.33
CA ASP A 284 13.21 32.56 17.48
C ASP A 284 13.40 32.99 18.95
N CYS A 285 14.41 32.46 19.64
CA CYS A 285 14.68 32.81 21.03
C CYS A 285 14.80 34.33 21.20
N LYS A 286 13.84 34.90 21.95
CA LYS A 286 13.82 36.21 22.62
C LYS A 286 14.51 37.35 21.86
N ALA A 287 13.70 38.21 21.24
CA ALA A 287 14.06 39.64 21.23
C ALA A 287 14.37 40.01 22.69
N LEU A 288 15.64 40.32 22.98
CA LEU A 288 16.03 40.97 24.21
C LEU A 288 15.28 42.31 24.22
N ILE A 289 14.14 42.34 24.90
CA ILE A 289 13.49 43.60 25.24
C ILE A 289 14.43 44.23 26.28
N TYR A 290 15.24 45.18 25.81
CA TYR A 290 16.09 46.03 26.63
C TYR A 290 15.25 47.10 27.33
#